data_AF-A0A2G9T5C3-F1
#
_entry.id   AF-A0A2G9T5C3-F1
#
_cell.length_a   1.000
_cell.length_b   1.000
_cell.length_c   1.000
_cell.angle_alpha   90.00
_cell.angle_beta   90.00
_cell.angle_gamma   90.00
#
_symmetry.space_group_name_H-M   'P 1'
#
loop_
_entity.id
_entity.type
_entity.pdbx_description
1 polymer ?
#
loop_
_entity_poly.entity_id
_entity_poly.type
_entity_poly.pdbx_seq_one_letter_code
_entity_poly.pdbx_strand_id
1 'polypeptide(L)'
;MSILSRYLMKSAEAAKNGRALGKLVDYLLRPSEKHSTIDRQPDYGYTGHLKAFDKAAKLQVMKAYERMRSLRAQGLSEEEAWNANAVELNRAARVHTRQYIARTFDEHVKSVVSGPCRDVLRDLLHLHLNYELLDMAYYLLE
;
A
#
# COMPACT_ATOMS: atom_id res chain seq x y z
N MET A 1 20.22 -0.96 -3.81
CA MET A 1 19.02 -0.34 -3.19
C MET A 1 17.97 -0.09 -4.26
N SER A 2 16.69 -0.42 -4.02
CA SER A 2 15.67 -0.41 -5.09
C SER A 2 15.28 1.00 -5.55
N ILE A 3 15.05 1.18 -6.86
CA ILE A 3 14.57 2.44 -7.45
C ILE A 3 13.19 2.80 -6.88
N LEU A 4 12.35 1.79 -6.64
CA LEU A 4 11.01 1.95 -6.08
C LEU A 4 11.05 2.56 -4.67
N SER A 5 11.95 2.08 -3.80
CA SER A 5 12.09 2.62 -2.44
C SER A 5 12.45 4.12 -2.47
N ARG A 6 13.32 4.55 -3.40
CA ARG A 6 13.66 5.97 -3.57
C ARG A 6 12.45 6.80 -4.03
N TYR A 7 11.67 6.27 -4.96
CA TYR A 7 10.43 6.92 -5.42
C TYR A 7 9.41 7.05 -4.29
N LEU A 8 9.23 6.01 -3.47
CA LEU A 8 8.32 6.03 -2.33
C LEU A 8 8.75 7.04 -1.25
N MET A 9 10.05 7.18 -0.96
CA MET A 9 10.51 8.20 0.00
C MET A 9 10.26 9.63 -0.49
N LYS A 10 10.49 9.91 -1.78
CA LYS A 10 10.15 11.20 -2.39
C LYS A 10 8.64 11.47 -2.35
N SER A 11 7.84 10.44 -2.60
CA SER A 11 6.38 10.54 -2.58
C SER A 11 5.85 10.78 -1.16
N ALA A 12 6.43 10.12 -0.15
CA ALA A 12 6.09 10.33 1.25
C ALA A 12 6.44 11.76 1.72
N GLU A 13 7.59 12.28 1.31
CA GLU A 13 7.98 13.67 1.56
C GLU A 13 7.01 14.66 0.93
N ALA A 14 6.66 14.47 -0.34
CA ALA A 14 5.67 15.28 -1.04
C ALA A 14 4.30 15.22 -0.34
N ALA A 15 3.89 14.03 0.11
CA ALA A 15 2.64 13.82 0.86
C ALA A 15 2.62 14.60 2.18
N LYS A 16 3.69 14.53 2.99
CA LYS A 16 3.81 15.30 4.24
C LYS A 16 3.73 16.81 4.02
N ASN A 17 4.22 17.27 2.88
CA ASN A 17 4.21 18.69 2.50
C ASN A 17 2.90 19.11 1.79
N GLY A 18 1.88 18.25 1.75
CA GLY A 18 0.59 18.56 1.12
C GLY A 18 0.64 18.75 -0.40
N ARG A 19 1.68 18.25 -1.06
CA ARG A 19 1.85 18.37 -2.51
C ARG A 19 1.03 17.30 -3.23
N ALA A 20 0.58 17.63 -4.44
CA ALA A 20 -0.10 16.67 -5.32
C ALA A 20 0.81 15.47 -5.63
N LEU A 21 0.20 14.30 -5.72
CA LEU A 21 0.87 13.03 -6.00
C LEU A 21 0.33 12.39 -7.28
N GLY A 22 1.16 11.55 -7.91
CA GLY A 22 0.71 10.72 -9.02
C GLY A 22 -0.28 9.64 -8.56
N LYS A 23 -1.14 9.19 -9.47
CA LYS A 23 -2.22 8.22 -9.18
C LYS A 23 -1.74 6.95 -8.46
N LEU A 24 -0.55 6.45 -8.78
CA LEU A 24 0.00 5.22 -8.18
C LEU A 24 0.30 5.34 -6.67
N VAL A 25 0.45 6.57 -6.16
CA VAL A 25 0.83 6.84 -4.76
C VAL A 25 -0.12 7.84 -4.08
N ASP A 26 -1.26 8.14 -4.71
CA ASP A 26 -2.26 9.07 -4.17
C ASP A 26 -2.85 8.60 -2.82
N TYR A 27 -2.79 7.29 -2.55
CA TYR A 27 -3.21 6.67 -1.30
C TYR A 27 -2.46 7.24 -0.09
N LEU A 28 -1.25 7.79 -0.28
CA LEU A 28 -0.50 8.44 0.78
C LEU A 28 -1.20 9.70 1.32
N LEU A 29 -1.97 10.40 0.49
CA LEU A 29 -2.74 11.59 0.87
C LEU A 29 -4.13 11.26 1.42
N ARG A 30 -4.73 10.15 0.97
CA ARG A 30 -6.10 9.79 1.35
C ARG A 30 -6.21 9.56 2.86
N PRO A 31 -7.26 10.09 3.52
CA PRO A 31 -7.50 9.77 4.92
C PRO A 31 -7.77 8.27 5.06
N SER A 32 -7.24 7.68 6.14
CA SER A 32 -7.48 6.28 6.46
C SER A 32 -8.52 6.20 7.56
N GLU A 33 -9.51 5.33 7.41
CA GLU A 33 -10.51 5.12 8.44
C GLU A 33 -9.88 4.46 9.68
N LYS A 34 -10.43 4.81 10.85
CA LYS A 34 -9.94 4.27 12.14
C LYS A 34 -10.07 2.74 12.19
N HIS A 35 -11.18 2.22 11.66
CA HIS A 35 -11.46 0.80 11.61
C HIS A 35 -11.64 0.31 10.17
N SER A 36 -11.38 -0.97 9.93
CA SER A 36 -11.70 -1.62 8.66
C SER A 36 -13.21 -1.59 8.41
N THR A 37 -13.61 -1.44 7.14
CA THR A 37 -15.00 -1.54 6.70
C THR A 37 -15.36 -2.91 6.11
N ILE A 38 -14.39 -3.83 6.05
CA ILE A 38 -14.65 -5.23 5.64
C ILE A 38 -15.70 -5.81 6.60
N ASP A 39 -16.72 -6.47 6.04
CA ASP A 39 -17.88 -7.06 6.74
C ASP A 39 -18.75 -6.10 7.56
N ARG A 40 -18.59 -4.78 7.41
CA ARG A 40 -19.38 -3.77 8.17
C ARG A 40 -20.50 -3.12 7.37
N GLN A 41 -20.43 -3.20 6.05
CA GLN A 41 -21.46 -2.73 5.14
C GLN A 41 -21.73 -3.82 4.11
N PRO A 42 -22.95 -3.93 3.57
CA PRO A 42 -23.22 -4.72 2.38
C PRO A 42 -22.50 -4.06 1.19
N ASP A 43 -21.18 -4.25 1.11
CA ASP A 43 -20.38 -3.88 -0.04
C ASP A 43 -20.52 -5.04 -1.03
N TYR A 44 -21.20 -4.77 -2.15
CA TYR A 44 -21.28 -5.71 -3.26
C TYR A 44 -19.94 -5.83 -4.03
N GLY A 45 -18.91 -5.08 -3.63
CA GLY A 45 -17.57 -5.11 -4.19
C GLY A 45 -16.45 -5.23 -3.14
N TYR A 46 -15.24 -4.86 -3.56
CA TYR A 46 -14.01 -5.03 -2.77
C TYR A 46 -13.47 -3.71 -2.20
N THR A 47 -14.33 -2.70 -2.02
CA THR A 47 -13.88 -1.36 -1.61
C THR A 47 -13.22 -1.40 -0.24
N GLY A 48 -13.79 -2.17 0.70
CA GLY A 48 -13.21 -2.39 2.02
C GLY A 48 -11.82 -3.01 1.97
N HIS A 49 -11.64 -4.07 1.18
CA HIS A 49 -10.34 -4.73 0.97
C HIS A 49 -9.32 -3.76 0.39
N LEU A 50 -9.65 -3.06 -0.71
CA LEU A 50 -8.73 -2.12 -1.36
C LEU A 50 -8.32 -0.96 -0.44
N LYS A 51 -9.24 -0.45 0.39
CA LYS A 51 -8.92 0.53 1.44
C LYS A 51 -7.95 -0.04 2.48
N ALA A 52 -8.06 -1.32 2.83
CA ALA A 52 -7.13 -1.98 3.74
C ALA A 52 -5.73 -2.10 3.13
N PHE A 53 -5.62 -2.49 1.84
CA PHE A 53 -4.34 -2.48 1.12
C PHE A 53 -3.69 -1.10 1.09
N ASP A 54 -4.48 -0.06 0.78
CA ASP A 54 -4.01 1.33 0.82
C ASP A 54 -3.49 1.72 2.20
N LYS A 55 -4.23 1.38 3.26
CA LYS A 55 -3.82 1.68 4.64
C LYS A 55 -2.52 0.97 4.98
N ALA A 56 -2.39 -0.33 4.67
CA ALA A 56 -1.16 -1.08 4.92
C ALA A 56 0.04 -0.46 4.18
N ALA A 57 -0.11 -0.17 2.89
CA ALA A 57 0.95 0.47 2.10
C ALA A 57 1.32 1.85 2.65
N LYS A 58 0.32 2.66 2.99
CA LYS A 58 0.53 3.99 3.58
C LYS A 58 1.31 3.89 4.88
N LEU A 59 0.88 3.05 5.81
CA LEU A 59 1.54 2.89 7.11
C LEU A 59 3.01 2.48 6.94
N GLN A 60 3.31 1.49 6.09
CA GLN A 60 4.69 1.03 5.90
C GLN A 60 5.57 2.06 5.20
N VAL A 61 5.06 2.75 4.17
CA VAL A 61 5.81 3.82 3.48
C VAL A 61 6.11 4.97 4.44
N MET A 62 5.12 5.39 5.24
CA MET A 62 5.29 6.48 6.19
C MET A 62 6.21 6.10 7.36
N LYS A 63 6.11 4.87 7.87
CA LYS A 63 7.03 4.31 8.89
C LYS A 63 8.47 4.32 8.41
N ALA A 64 8.72 3.84 7.18
CA ALA A 64 10.06 3.85 6.59
C ALA A 64 10.58 5.29 6.38
N TYR A 65 9.72 6.21 5.94
CA TYR A 65 10.07 7.61 5.76
C TYR A 65 10.42 8.32 7.08
N GLU A 66 9.60 8.13 8.12
CA GLU A 66 9.84 8.73 9.43
C GLU A 66 11.10 8.18 10.10
N ARG A 67 11.35 6.87 9.97
CA ARG A 67 12.62 6.26 10.40
C ARG A 67 13.82 6.83 9.66
N MET A 68 13.71 7.02 8.34
CA MET A 68 14.78 7.66 7.54
C MET A 68 15.09 9.07 8.05
N ARG A 69 14.06 9.87 8.34
CA ARG A 69 14.24 11.21 8.90
C ARG A 69 14.91 11.17 10.28
N SER A 70 14.50 10.23 11.13
CA SER A 70 15.10 10.05 12.46
C SER A 70 16.59 9.70 12.37
N LEU A 71 16.98 8.78 11.49
CA LEU A 71 18.37 8.38 11.31
C LEU A 71 19.25 9.54 10.85
N ARG A 72 18.77 10.34 9.89
CA ARG A 72 19.45 11.58 9.47
C ARG A 72 19.57 12.60 10.60
N ALA A 73 18.51 12.76 11.40
CA ALA A 73 18.52 13.67 12.54
C ALA A 73 19.50 13.23 13.66
N GLN A 74 19.82 11.94 13.74
CA GLN A 74 20.85 11.39 14.62
C GLN A 74 22.28 11.59 14.07
N GLY A 75 22.44 12.24 12.92
CA GLY A 75 23.74 12.59 12.35
C GLY A 75 24.34 11.54 11.42
N LEU A 76 23.61 10.46 11.11
CA LEU A 76 24.07 9.52 10.08
C LEU A 76 24.14 10.22 8.72
N SER A 77 25.14 9.85 7.93
CA SER A 77 25.20 10.27 6.54
C SER A 77 24.00 9.70 5.76
N GLU A 78 23.75 10.27 4.58
CA GLU A 78 22.67 9.84 3.72
C GLU A 78 22.77 8.34 3.41
N GLU A 79 23.94 7.86 3.01
CA GLU A 79 24.16 6.45 2.65
C GLU A 79 24.01 5.49 3.85
N GLU A 80 24.55 5.87 5.01
CA GLU A 80 24.42 5.08 6.24
C GLU A 80 22.96 4.98 6.69
N ALA A 81 22.23 6.10 6.68
CA ALA A 81 20.80 6.12 7.03
C ALA A 81 19.98 5.25 6.06
N TRP A 82 20.30 5.30 4.77
CA TRP A 82 19.66 4.47 3.75
C TRP A 82 19.94 2.98 3.99
N ASN A 83 21.18 2.63 4.30
CA ASN A 83 21.57 1.25 4.60
C ASN A 83 20.89 0.74 5.90
N ALA A 84 20.93 1.54 6.97
CA ALA A 84 20.30 1.21 8.25
C ALA A 84 18.77 1.09 8.17
N ASN A 85 18.15 1.70 7.15
CA ASN A 85 16.71 1.64 6.91
C ASN A 85 16.32 0.65 5.79
N ALA A 86 17.28 -0.07 5.18
CA ALA A 86 17.06 -0.87 3.98
C ALA A 86 15.95 -1.93 4.13
N VAL A 87 15.81 -2.53 5.31
CA VAL A 87 14.78 -3.54 5.60
C VAL A 87 13.38 -2.92 5.53
N GLU A 88 13.15 -1.80 6.21
CA GLU A 88 11.85 -1.12 6.21
C GLU A 88 11.51 -0.57 4.82
N LEU A 89 12.51 -0.08 4.09
CA LEU A 89 12.33 0.38 2.71
C LEU A 89 11.93 -0.75 1.74
N ASN A 90 12.46 -1.95 1.95
CA ASN A 90 12.06 -3.13 1.17
C ASN A 90 10.66 -3.62 1.59
N ARG A 91 10.31 -3.57 2.87
CA ARG A 91 8.95 -3.85 3.35
C ARG A 91 7.93 -2.90 2.72
N ALA A 92 8.21 -1.59 2.77
CA ALA A 92 7.37 -0.57 2.14
C ALA A 92 7.20 -0.82 0.63
N ALA A 93 8.29 -1.11 -0.09
CA ALA A 93 8.23 -1.43 -1.51
C ALA A 93 7.37 -2.67 -1.79
N ARG A 94 7.54 -3.75 -1.01
CA ARG A 94 6.75 -4.99 -1.17
C ARG A 94 5.26 -4.74 -0.94
N VAL A 95 4.90 -4.06 0.14
CA VAL A 95 3.49 -3.79 0.47
C VAL A 95 2.84 -2.85 -0.56
N HIS A 96 3.57 -1.84 -1.03
CA HIS A 96 3.10 -1.00 -2.13
C HIS A 96 2.85 -1.81 -3.42
N THR A 97 3.75 -2.72 -3.79
CA THR A 97 3.55 -3.57 -4.98
C THR A 97 2.32 -4.48 -4.81
N ARG A 98 2.10 -5.06 -3.62
CA ARG A 98 0.89 -5.86 -3.35
C ARG A 98 -0.39 -5.03 -3.47
N GLN A 99 -0.37 -3.80 -2.94
CA GLN A 99 -1.47 -2.85 -3.09
C GLN A 99 -1.73 -2.52 -4.58
N TYR A 100 -0.69 -2.35 -5.38
CA TYR A 100 -0.82 -2.14 -6.83
C TYR A 100 -1.44 -3.35 -7.55
N ILE A 101 -1.00 -4.57 -7.21
CA ILE A 101 -1.54 -5.81 -7.79
C ILE A 101 -3.03 -5.95 -7.45
N ALA A 102 -3.41 -5.74 -6.19
CA ALA A 102 -4.81 -5.81 -5.75
C ALA A 102 -5.72 -4.87 -6.53
N ARG A 103 -5.29 -3.62 -6.75
CA ARG A 103 -6.04 -2.63 -7.55
C ARG A 103 -6.14 -3.03 -9.01
N THR A 104 -4.99 -3.36 -9.61
CA THR A 104 -4.94 -3.72 -11.03
C THR A 104 -5.78 -4.97 -11.31
N PHE A 105 -5.80 -5.93 -10.38
CA PHE A 105 -6.61 -7.13 -10.52
C PHE A 105 -8.11 -6.79 -10.45
N ASP A 106 -8.56 -6.01 -9.45
CA ASP A 106 -9.95 -5.54 -9.38
C ASP A 106 -10.38 -4.74 -10.62
N GLU A 107 -9.55 -3.81 -11.09
CA GLU A 107 -9.77 -3.05 -12.31
C GLU A 107 -9.87 -3.97 -13.53
N HIS A 108 -9.00 -4.98 -13.63
CA HIS A 108 -9.03 -5.94 -14.72
C HIS A 108 -10.33 -6.77 -14.70
N VAL A 109 -10.73 -7.32 -13.55
CA VAL A 109 -11.99 -8.08 -13.43
C VAL A 109 -13.19 -7.24 -13.90
N LYS A 110 -13.23 -5.97 -13.51
CA LYS A 110 -14.29 -5.03 -13.93
C LYS A 110 -14.30 -4.77 -15.45
N SER A 111 -13.14 -4.85 -16.10
CA SER A 111 -13.00 -4.62 -17.54
C SER A 111 -13.39 -5.82 -18.42
N VAL A 112 -13.48 -7.03 -17.85
CA VAL A 112 -13.80 -8.25 -18.59
C VAL A 112 -15.25 -8.24 -19.07
N VAL A 113 -15.44 -8.36 -20.40
CA VAL A 113 -16.77 -8.31 -21.04
C VAL A 113 -17.58 -9.58 -20.78
N SER A 114 -16.95 -10.75 -20.92
CA SER A 114 -17.60 -12.06 -20.75
C SER A 114 -18.04 -12.28 -19.30
N GLY A 115 -19.36 -12.38 -19.08
CA GLY A 115 -19.94 -12.62 -17.75
C GLY A 115 -19.38 -13.85 -17.04
N PRO A 116 -19.43 -15.05 -17.65
CA PRO A 116 -18.91 -16.27 -17.04
C PRO A 116 -17.42 -16.19 -16.69
N CYS A 117 -16.61 -15.56 -17.54
CA CYS A 117 -15.18 -15.38 -17.27
C CYS A 117 -14.96 -14.41 -16.09
N ARG A 118 -15.72 -13.30 -16.08
CA ARG A 118 -15.67 -12.32 -15.01
C ARG A 118 -16.07 -12.91 -13.66
N ASP A 119 -17.05 -13.81 -13.63
CA ASP A 119 -17.48 -14.48 -12.40
C ASP A 119 -16.37 -15.35 -11.81
N VAL A 120 -15.71 -16.17 -12.64
CA VAL A 120 -14.56 -16.99 -12.20
C VAL A 120 -13.41 -16.11 -11.72
N LEU A 121 -13.09 -15.03 -12.43
CA LEU A 121 -12.03 -14.10 -12.02
C LEU A 121 -12.38 -13.35 -10.75
N ARG A 122 -13.67 -13.07 -10.51
CA ARG A 122 -14.15 -12.45 -9.27
C ARG A 122 -13.96 -13.38 -8.07
N ASP A 123 -14.15 -14.69 -8.25
CA ASP A 123 -13.89 -15.68 -7.20
C ASP A 123 -12.39 -15.76 -6.88
N LEU A 124 -11.53 -15.75 -7.90
CA LEU A 124 -10.07 -15.68 -7.72
C LEU A 124 -9.63 -14.37 -7.05
N LEU A 125 -10.24 -13.24 -7.41
CA LEU A 125 -9.99 -11.95 -6.78
C LEU A 125 -10.41 -11.98 -5.31
N HIS A 126 -11.57 -12.57 -4.98
CA HIS A 126 -12.01 -12.76 -3.60
C HIS A 126 -10.94 -13.50 -2.79
N LEU A 127 -10.50 -14.64 -3.31
CA LEU A 127 -9.48 -15.47 -2.66
C LEU A 127 -8.17 -14.70 -2.47
N HIS A 128 -7.70 -14.04 -3.53
CA HIS A 128 -6.45 -13.28 -3.52
C HIS A 128 -6.48 -12.17 -2.47
N LEU A 129 -7.51 -11.33 -2.47
CA LEU A 129 -7.59 -10.19 -1.55
C LEU A 129 -7.62 -10.63 -0.08
N ASN A 130 -8.41 -11.66 0.24
CA ASN A 130 -8.50 -12.16 1.61
C ASN A 130 -7.19 -12.83 2.06
N TYR A 131 -6.59 -13.68 1.23
CA TYR A 131 -5.32 -14.35 1.54
C TYR A 131 -4.18 -13.35 1.77
N GLU A 132 -4.04 -12.38 0.86
CA GLU A 132 -2.99 -11.37 0.93
C GLU A 132 -3.16 -10.44 2.14
N LEU A 133 -4.40 -10.06 2.48
CA LEU A 133 -4.65 -9.25 3.69
C LEU A 133 -4.36 -10.03 4.96
N LEU A 134 -4.66 -11.34 5.00
CA LEU A 134 -4.31 -12.18 6.15
C LEU A 134 -2.79 -12.24 6.35
N ASP A 135 -2.03 -12.43 5.27
CA ASP A 135 -0.55 -12.41 5.31
C ASP A 135 0.02 -11.03 5.70
N MET A 136 -0.72 -9.95 5.46
CA MET A 136 -0.34 -8.58 5.87
C MET A 136 -0.98 -8.11 7.17
N ALA A 137 -1.73 -8.96 7.87
CA ALA A 137 -2.54 -8.54 9.02
C ALA A 137 -1.72 -7.83 10.10
N TYR A 138 -0.46 -8.25 10.32
CA TYR A 138 0.45 -7.61 11.25
C TYR A 138 0.61 -6.10 11.00
N TYR A 139 0.61 -5.64 9.75
CA TYR A 139 0.75 -4.22 9.41
C TYR A 139 -0.53 -3.40 9.63
N LEU A 140 -1.66 -4.07 9.82
CA LEU A 140 -2.99 -3.46 9.98
C LEU A 140 -3.48 -3.46 11.43
N LEU A 141 -2.83 -4.23 12.30
CA LEU A 141 -3.17 -4.41 13.71
C LEU A 141 -2.25 -3.62 14.67
N GLU A 142 -1.18 -2.98 14.16
CA GLU A 142 -0.41 -1.94 14.88
C GLU A 142 -1.25 -0.66 15.03
#